data_AF-A0A417XUT0-F1
#
_entry.id   AF-A0A417XUT0-F1
#
_cell.length_a   1.000
_cell.length_b   1.000
_cell.length_c   1.000
_cell.angle_alpha   90.00
_cell.angle_beta   90.00
_cell.angle_gamma   90.00
#
_symmetry.space_group_name_H-M   'P 1'
#
loop_
_entity.id
_entity.type
_entity.pdbx_description
1 polymer ?
#
loop_
_entity_poly.entity_id
_entity_poly.type
_entity_poly.pdbx_seq_one_letter_code
_entity_poly.pdbx_strand_id
1 'polypeptide(L)'
;MGLWSVVFTLALCSGLLVSCGGSPDDAPKEDFCAAVDAVLDFDDFDEAQDAYNELKDVGTPEDIDDDARSGFEISVDAVLGADDEDEAREAYDDLGDDEKEQVEAFNDYAEETCAGEQEAPATPRQ
;
A
#
# COMPACT_ATOMS: atom_id res chain seq x y z
N MET A 1 -26.62 -31.99 34.65
CA MET A 1 -26.92 -30.57 34.35
C MET A 1 -26.01 -29.75 35.25
N GLY A 2 -24.79 -29.37 34.87
CA GLY A 2 -24.43 -28.40 33.83
C GLY A 2 -23.90 -27.16 34.55
N LEU A 3 -22.61 -27.20 34.95
CA LEU A 3 -21.93 -26.16 35.74
C LEU A 3 -21.99 -24.79 35.05
N TRP A 4 -22.37 -23.77 35.82
CA TRP A 4 -22.13 -22.36 35.51
C TRP A 4 -20.63 -22.05 35.55
N SER A 5 -20.07 -21.67 34.40
CA SER A 5 -18.86 -20.87 34.30
C SER A 5 -19.05 -19.88 33.15
N VAL A 6 -19.56 -18.70 33.47
CA VAL A 6 -19.47 -17.53 32.58
C VAL A 6 -18.37 -16.65 33.15
N VAL A 7 -17.15 -16.91 32.72
CA VAL A 7 -16.07 -15.91 32.75
C VAL A 7 -15.67 -15.76 31.30
N PHE A 8 -16.47 -14.99 30.57
CA PHE A 8 -16.08 -14.47 29.26
C PHE A 8 -15.24 -13.25 29.55
N THR A 9 -13.92 -13.44 29.55
CA THR A 9 -12.95 -12.36 29.64
C THR A 9 -13.16 -11.45 28.44
N LEU A 10 -13.93 -10.36 28.62
CA LEU A 10 -13.87 -9.20 27.75
C LEU A 10 -12.50 -8.55 27.93
N ALA A 11 -11.53 -9.04 27.18
CA ALA A 11 -10.26 -8.37 26.95
C ALA A 11 -9.99 -8.47 25.46
N LEU A 12 -10.31 -7.40 24.74
CA LEU A 12 -9.63 -6.83 23.56
C LEU A 12 -10.62 -5.85 22.89
N CYS A 13 -10.78 -4.68 23.50
CA CYS A 13 -11.30 -3.48 22.83
C CYS A 13 -10.31 -2.35 23.10
N SER A 14 -9.08 -2.53 22.63
CA SER A 14 -8.06 -1.48 22.57
C SER A 14 -7.62 -1.37 21.11
N GLY A 15 -8.40 -0.65 20.32
CA GLY A 15 -8.21 -0.49 18.88
C GLY A 15 -9.38 0.23 18.22
N LEU A 16 -9.82 1.33 18.83
CA LEU A 16 -10.53 2.38 18.11
C LEU A 16 -9.37 3.19 17.45
N LEU A 17 -9.28 3.52 16.17
CA LEU A 17 -10.24 4.13 15.25
C LEU A 17 -9.67 4.04 13.81
N VAL A 18 -10.55 3.87 12.80
CA VAL A 18 -10.31 3.90 11.33
C VAL A 18 -9.67 2.65 10.72
N SER A 19 -10.50 1.84 10.06
CA SER A 19 -10.36 1.69 8.60
C SER A 19 -11.68 1.14 8.07
N CYS A 20 -12.45 2.02 7.46
CA CYS A 20 -13.62 1.65 6.69
C CYS A 20 -13.35 2.10 5.25
N GLY A 21 -12.35 1.49 4.61
CA GLY A 21 -12.11 1.64 3.17
C GLY A 21 -10.69 2.01 2.71
N GLY A 22 -9.66 1.96 3.58
CA GLY A 22 -8.26 2.10 3.14
C GLY A 22 -7.67 0.77 2.66
N SER A 23 -6.58 0.82 1.89
CA SER A 23 -5.84 -0.37 1.44
C SER A 23 -5.28 -1.17 2.63
N PRO A 24 -5.03 -2.48 2.50
CA PRO A 24 -4.37 -3.25 3.56
C PRO A 24 -3.02 -2.67 3.97
N ASP A 25 -2.63 -2.83 5.23
CA ASP A 25 -1.35 -2.36 5.79
C ASP A 25 -0.44 -3.51 6.25
N ASP A 26 -0.79 -4.73 5.87
CA ASP A 26 -0.15 -5.99 6.26
C ASP A 26 0.30 -6.84 5.06
N ALA A 27 0.55 -6.20 3.92
CA ALA A 27 0.96 -6.87 2.69
C ALA A 27 2.35 -7.52 2.85
N PRO A 28 2.55 -8.77 2.39
CA PRO A 28 3.89 -9.32 2.31
C PRO A 28 4.71 -8.55 1.26
N LYS A 29 6.00 -8.33 1.54
CA LYS A 29 6.89 -7.54 0.68
C LYS A 29 6.94 -8.04 -0.77
N GLU A 30 6.95 -9.36 -0.95
CA GLU A 30 6.96 -9.99 -2.29
C GLU A 30 5.71 -9.61 -3.10
N ASP A 31 4.51 -9.63 -2.49
CA ASP A 31 3.27 -9.26 -3.19
C ASP A 31 3.20 -7.75 -3.45
N PHE A 32 3.66 -6.93 -2.48
CA PHE A 32 3.78 -5.48 -2.66
C PHE A 32 4.71 -5.14 -3.82
N CYS A 33 5.90 -5.74 -3.88
CA CYS A 33 6.86 -5.46 -4.94
C CYS A 33 6.41 -5.97 -6.31
N ALA A 34 5.68 -7.08 -6.36
CA ALA A 34 5.04 -7.53 -7.59
C ALA A 34 4.00 -6.51 -8.11
N ALA A 35 3.20 -5.92 -7.20
CA ALA A 35 2.24 -4.90 -7.57
C ALA A 35 2.90 -3.56 -7.96
N VAL A 36 3.99 -3.18 -7.31
CA VAL A 36 4.80 -2.00 -7.71
C VAL A 36 5.41 -2.20 -9.09
N ASP A 37 5.94 -3.39 -9.41
CA ASP A 37 6.48 -3.70 -10.74
C ASP A 37 5.40 -3.59 -11.83
N ALA A 38 4.18 -4.06 -11.55
CA ALA A 38 3.05 -3.90 -12.46
C ALA A 38 2.69 -2.43 -12.72
N VAL A 39 2.79 -1.56 -11.70
CA VAL A 39 2.57 -0.11 -11.85
C VAL A 39 3.68 0.57 -12.67
N LEU A 40 4.84 -0.05 -12.85
CA LEU A 40 5.93 0.47 -13.68
C LEU A 40 5.85 -0.01 -15.15
N ASP A 41 5.03 -1.02 -15.44
CA ASP A 41 4.93 -1.68 -16.75
C ASP A 41 3.50 -1.62 -17.31
N PHE A 42 3.10 -0.44 -17.78
CA PHE A 42 1.80 -0.20 -18.45
C PHE A 42 1.98 0.43 -19.84
N ASP A 43 1.13 0.05 -20.80
CA ASP A 43 1.16 0.61 -22.17
C ASP A 43 0.18 1.79 -22.34
N ASP A 44 -0.92 1.81 -21.58
CA ASP A 44 -1.99 2.82 -21.66
C ASP A 44 -2.60 3.12 -20.28
N PHE A 45 -3.37 4.21 -20.16
CA PHE A 45 -3.92 4.67 -18.87
C PHE A 45 -4.89 3.68 -18.22
N ASP A 46 -5.70 2.96 -19.01
CA ASP A 46 -6.58 1.90 -18.49
C ASP A 46 -5.76 0.80 -17.77
N GLU A 47 -4.61 0.41 -18.34
CA GLU A 47 -3.72 -0.57 -17.73
C GLU A 47 -3.04 -0.03 -16.47
N ALA A 48 -2.68 1.26 -16.47
CA ALA A 48 -2.20 1.92 -15.26
C ALA A 48 -3.26 1.88 -14.15
N GLN A 49 -4.53 2.17 -14.45
CA GLN A 49 -5.61 2.08 -13.46
C GLN A 49 -5.82 0.66 -12.94
N ASP A 50 -5.73 -0.35 -13.79
CA ASP A 50 -5.80 -1.75 -13.36
C ASP A 50 -4.62 -2.10 -12.43
N ALA A 51 -3.40 -1.69 -12.76
CA ALA A 51 -2.21 -1.90 -11.92
C ALA A 51 -2.31 -1.17 -10.56
N TYR A 52 -2.77 0.07 -10.55
CA TYR A 52 -2.99 0.83 -9.30
C TYR A 52 -4.14 0.25 -8.45
N ASN A 53 -5.17 -0.33 -9.07
CA ASN A 53 -6.21 -1.07 -8.35
C ASN A 53 -5.63 -2.34 -7.70
N GLU A 54 -4.78 -3.09 -8.40
CA GLU A 54 -4.10 -4.25 -7.83
C GLU A 54 -3.19 -3.85 -6.67
N LEU A 55 -2.39 -2.79 -6.84
CA LEU A 55 -1.55 -2.23 -5.79
C LEU A 55 -2.37 -1.77 -4.57
N LYS A 56 -3.55 -1.18 -4.78
CA LYS A 56 -4.50 -0.83 -3.72
C LYS A 56 -5.03 -2.06 -2.98
N ASP A 57 -5.38 -3.11 -3.70
CA ASP A 57 -5.94 -4.34 -3.13
C ASP A 57 -4.89 -5.15 -2.35
N VAL A 58 -3.63 -5.14 -2.82
CA VAL A 58 -2.49 -5.72 -2.11
C VAL A 58 -2.18 -4.91 -0.86
N GLY A 59 -2.11 -3.58 -0.99
CA GLY A 59 -1.78 -2.68 0.10
C GLY A 59 -0.27 -2.52 0.30
N THR A 60 0.13 -2.09 1.50
CA THR A 60 1.53 -1.84 1.85
C THR A 60 2.02 -2.79 2.93
N PRO A 61 3.34 -3.02 3.07
CA PRO A 61 3.87 -3.79 4.19
C PRO A 61 3.74 -3.06 5.53
N GLU A 62 3.73 -3.82 6.65
CA GLU A 62 3.58 -3.28 8.02
C GLU A 62 4.73 -2.35 8.44
N ASP A 63 5.88 -2.41 7.77
CA ASP A 63 7.07 -1.61 8.09
C ASP A 63 7.19 -0.31 7.31
N ILE A 64 6.19 0.04 6.49
CA ILE A 64 6.10 1.36 5.87
C ILE A 64 5.89 2.44 6.94
N ASP A 65 6.52 3.60 6.78
CA ASP A 65 6.28 4.73 7.69
C ASP A 65 5.01 5.51 7.31
N ASP A 66 4.51 6.34 8.23
CA ASP A 66 3.24 7.06 8.05
C ASP A 66 3.25 8.01 6.83
N ASP A 67 4.39 8.65 6.52
CA ASP A 67 4.50 9.58 5.38
C ASP A 67 4.50 8.80 4.06
N ALA A 68 5.27 7.71 3.97
CA ALA A 68 5.26 6.82 2.82
C ALA A 68 3.89 6.12 2.63
N ARG A 69 3.21 5.76 3.73
CA ARG A 69 1.85 5.21 3.66
C ARG A 69 0.87 6.23 3.11
N SER A 70 0.96 7.48 3.54
CA SER A 70 0.10 8.55 3.05
C SER A 70 0.40 8.86 1.58
N GLY A 71 1.68 8.83 1.17
CA GLY A 71 2.09 8.97 -0.22
C GLY A 71 1.54 7.87 -1.14
N PHE A 72 1.50 6.63 -0.65
CA PHE A 72 0.85 5.52 -1.34
C PHE A 72 -0.64 5.81 -1.57
N GLU A 73 -1.37 6.23 -0.53
CA GLU A 73 -2.81 6.51 -0.65
C GLU A 73 -3.07 7.68 -1.61
N ILE A 74 -2.27 8.75 -1.54
CA ILE A 74 -2.32 9.88 -2.48
C ILE A 74 -2.09 9.40 -3.92
N SER A 75 -1.07 8.56 -4.14
CA SER A 75 -0.72 8.08 -5.49
C SER A 75 -1.82 7.22 -6.09
N VAL A 76 -2.40 6.33 -5.29
CA VAL A 76 -3.53 5.47 -5.67
C VAL A 76 -4.76 6.33 -5.99
N ASP A 77 -5.10 7.29 -5.13
CA ASP A 77 -6.28 8.13 -5.34
C ASP A 77 -6.11 9.07 -6.55
N ALA A 78 -4.90 9.56 -6.83
CA ALA A 78 -4.63 10.39 -8.01
C ALA A 78 -4.89 9.64 -9.32
N VAL A 79 -4.49 8.37 -9.43
CA VAL A 79 -4.65 7.58 -10.66
C VAL A 79 -6.06 6.98 -10.79
N LEU A 80 -6.60 6.43 -9.69
CA LEU A 80 -7.92 5.80 -9.71
C LEU A 80 -9.07 6.83 -9.67
N GLY A 81 -8.79 8.06 -9.25
CA GLY A 81 -9.75 9.16 -9.22
C GLY A 81 -9.85 9.93 -10.53
N ALA A 82 -8.89 9.75 -11.45
CA ALA A 82 -8.82 10.47 -12.72
C ALA A 82 -9.52 9.71 -13.87
N ASP A 83 -10.14 10.43 -14.79
CA ASP A 83 -10.75 9.88 -16.00
C ASP A 83 -9.71 9.61 -17.11
N ASP A 84 -8.57 10.32 -17.09
CA ASP A 84 -7.46 10.18 -18.04
C ASP A 84 -6.10 10.61 -17.46
N GLU A 85 -5.02 10.39 -18.23
CA GLU A 85 -3.64 10.72 -17.83
C GLU A 85 -3.44 12.22 -17.54
N ASP A 86 -4.12 13.11 -18.28
CA ASP A 86 -3.99 14.55 -18.07
C ASP A 86 -4.60 14.93 -16.71
N GLU A 87 -5.78 14.38 -16.35
CA GLU A 87 -6.40 14.60 -15.04
C GLU A 87 -5.56 14.02 -13.89
N ALA A 88 -5.00 12.82 -14.06
CA ALA A 88 -4.10 12.23 -13.06
C ALA A 88 -2.87 13.13 -12.83
N ARG A 89 -2.30 13.67 -13.91
CA ARG A 89 -1.17 14.59 -13.86
C ARG A 89 -1.54 15.93 -13.21
N GLU A 90 -2.73 16.47 -13.50
CA GLU A 90 -3.25 17.67 -12.84
C GLU A 90 -3.42 17.43 -11.33
N ALA A 91 -3.93 16.27 -10.92
CA ALA A 91 -4.06 15.91 -9.51
C ALA A 91 -2.71 15.91 -8.78
N TYR A 92 -1.65 15.36 -9.40
CA TYR A 92 -0.29 15.43 -8.86
C TYR A 92 0.29 16.86 -8.82
N ASP A 93 0.05 17.67 -9.86
CA ASP A 93 0.55 19.04 -9.92
C ASP A 93 -0.09 19.93 -8.83
N ASP A 94 -1.37 19.70 -8.52
CA ASP A 94 -2.18 20.42 -7.52
C ASP A 94 -1.85 20.05 -6.05
N LEU A 95 -1.09 18.98 -5.81
CA LEU A 95 -0.65 18.59 -4.47
C LEU A 95 0.15 19.71 -3.78
N GLY A 96 -0.08 19.89 -2.47
CA GLY A 96 0.74 20.75 -1.63
C GLY A 96 2.16 20.21 -1.43
N ASP A 97 3.02 21.03 -0.82
CA ASP A 97 4.42 20.64 -0.55
C ASP A 97 4.47 19.39 0.36
N ASP A 98 3.69 19.36 1.44
CA ASP A 98 3.64 18.22 2.37
C ASP A 98 3.18 16.93 1.67
N GLU A 99 2.19 17.01 0.76
CA GLU A 99 1.67 15.85 0.01
C GLU A 99 2.69 15.33 -1.00
N LYS A 100 3.44 16.22 -1.64
CA LYS A 100 4.54 15.85 -2.53
C LYS A 100 5.68 15.17 -1.77
N GLU A 101 6.01 15.63 -0.57
CA GLU A 101 6.99 14.97 0.30
C GLU A 101 6.54 13.57 0.70
N GLN A 102 5.24 13.36 0.97
CA GLN A 102 4.69 12.03 1.26
C GLN A 102 4.78 11.10 0.04
N VAL A 103 4.44 11.59 -1.16
CA VAL A 103 4.59 10.82 -2.42
C VAL A 103 6.06 10.47 -2.68
N GLU A 104 7.00 11.39 -2.41
CA GLU A 104 8.44 11.12 -2.49
C GLU A 104 8.85 10.02 -1.49
N ALA A 105 8.41 10.12 -0.23
CA ALA A 105 8.67 9.10 0.77
C ALA A 105 8.15 7.70 0.36
N PHE A 106 6.97 7.65 -0.29
CA PHE A 106 6.45 6.40 -0.84
C PHE A 106 7.35 5.82 -1.94
N ASN A 107 7.75 6.66 -2.90
CA ASN A 107 8.62 6.23 -4.00
C ASN A 107 9.98 5.74 -3.48
N ASP A 108 10.58 6.45 -2.53
CA ASP A 108 11.83 6.06 -1.88
C ASP A 108 11.67 4.72 -1.15
N TYR A 109 10.59 4.55 -0.37
CA TYR A 109 10.30 3.28 0.30
C TYR A 109 10.12 2.13 -0.70
N ALA A 110 9.37 2.35 -1.79
CA ALA A 110 9.14 1.34 -2.82
C ALA A 110 10.46 0.95 -3.51
N GLU A 111 11.31 1.92 -3.85
CA GLU A 111 12.63 1.66 -4.42
C GLU A 111 13.51 0.89 -3.43
N GLU A 112 13.64 1.32 -2.18
CA GLU A 112 14.50 0.66 -1.20
C GLU A 112 14.02 -0.76 -0.86
N THR A 113 12.70 -0.93 -0.72
CA THR A 113 12.08 -2.21 -0.37
C THR A 113 12.17 -3.21 -1.52
N CYS A 114 11.93 -2.77 -2.75
CA CYS A 114 11.87 -3.66 -3.92
C CYS A 114 13.19 -3.79 -4.68
N ALA A 115 14.12 -2.83 -4.57
CA ALA A 115 15.49 -2.99 -5.09
C ALA A 115 16.30 -4.05 -4.32
N GLY A 116 15.93 -4.35 -3.07
CA GLY A 116 16.58 -5.33 -2.21
C GLY A 116 16.39 -6.80 -2.63
N GLU A 117 15.48 -7.10 -3.56
CA GLU A 117 15.14 -8.48 -3.93
C GLU A 117 16.14 -9.13 -4.92
N GLN A 118 17.21 -8.41 -5.30
CA GLN A 118 18.34 -9.00 -6.02
C GLN A 118 19.32 -9.79 -5.12
N GLU A 119 19.14 -9.81 -3.80
CA GLU A 119 19.91 -10.68 -2.90
C GLU A 119 19.06 -11.38 -1.83
N ALA A 120 18.50 -12.54 -2.19
CA ALA A 120 18.29 -13.62 -1.22
C ALA A 120 18.81 -14.98 -1.73
N PRO A 121 20.13 -15.22 -1.83
CA PRO A 121 20.67 -16.58 -1.87
C PRO A 121 20.91 -17.09 -0.45
N ALA A 122 19.94 -17.79 0.15
CA ALA A 122 20.23 -18.82 1.18
C ALA A 122 19.04 -19.72 1.52
N THR A 123 18.91 -20.85 0.85
CA THR A 123 18.67 -22.09 1.59
C THR A 123 19.67 -23.14 1.12
N PRO A 124 20.67 -23.52 1.94
CA PRO A 124 21.40 -24.74 1.68
C PRO A 124 20.43 -25.90 1.93
N ARG A 125 19.95 -26.54 0.86
CA ARG A 125 19.32 -27.86 0.98
C ARG A 125 20.41 -28.86 1.36
N GLN A 126 20.34 -29.29 2.62
CA GLN A 126 20.97 -30.52 3.12
C GLN A 126 20.39 -31.73 2.39
#